data_AF-A0A4U3CFD9-F1
#
_entry.id   AF-A0A4U3CFD9-F1
#
_cell.length_a   1.000
_cell.length_b   1.000
_cell.length_c   1.000
_cell.angle_alpha   90.00
_cell.angle_beta   90.00
_cell.angle_gamma   90.00
#
_symmetry.space_group_name_H-M   'P 1'
#
loop_
_entity.id
_entity.type
_entity.pdbx_description
1 polymer ?
#
loop_
_entity_poly.entity_id
_entity_poly.type
_entity_poly.pdbx_seq_one_letter_code
_entity_poly.pdbx_strand_id
1 'polypeptide(L)'
;MRGCRRRAALAVLAPLLLVGCVRTELLDSEVVACREGDEGNPANGVVLLAQSVPTASWVPCLEVIPLGWDVSGLEATDEDARFWLDSDRDGRHAVEIRLDERCDTSGATRIPSDRDGMQRWEQVTSVTPEYVGTRFYVFAGGCISVLFRVAGENRAEPLGFATQGIGAVPRDAVRAAVREQTEGRLELDP
;
A
#
# COMPACT_ATOMS: atom_id res chain seq x y z
N MET A 1 27.94 -41.97 68.60
CA MET A 1 28.11 -42.98 67.53
C MET A 1 27.50 -42.43 66.25
N ARG A 2 28.28 -42.42 65.16
CA ARG A 2 27.94 -41.86 63.85
C ARG A 2 26.91 -42.73 63.13
N GLY A 3 25.97 -42.12 62.40
CA GLY A 3 24.97 -42.87 61.64
C GLY A 3 24.21 -42.03 60.60
N CYS A 4 24.85 -41.81 59.45
CA CYS A 4 24.28 -41.64 58.10
C CYS A 4 22.98 -40.82 57.93
N ARG A 5 23.10 -39.50 57.69
CA ARG A 5 22.04 -38.73 57.01
C ARG A 5 22.17 -38.94 55.49
N ARG A 6 21.20 -39.64 54.90
CA ARG A 6 21.02 -39.75 53.44
C ARG A 6 20.81 -38.35 52.86
N ARG A 7 21.71 -37.92 51.98
CA ARG A 7 21.55 -36.70 51.18
C ARG A 7 20.50 -37.00 50.10
N ALA A 8 19.30 -36.45 50.27
CA ALA A 8 18.33 -36.39 49.20
C ALA A 8 18.85 -35.39 48.15
N ALA A 9 19.27 -35.91 47.00
CA ALA A 9 19.57 -35.09 45.83
C ALA A 9 18.24 -34.58 45.27
N LEU A 10 17.92 -33.32 45.53
CA LEU A 10 16.87 -32.59 44.83
C LEU A 10 17.40 -32.29 43.42
N ALA A 11 16.95 -33.10 42.44
CA ALA A 11 17.13 -32.80 41.04
C ALA A 11 16.26 -31.58 40.70
N VAL A 12 16.89 -30.40 40.60
CA VAL A 12 16.27 -29.19 40.08
C VAL A 12 16.17 -29.36 38.56
N LEU A 13 15.00 -29.75 38.08
CA LEU A 13 14.62 -29.66 36.67
C LEU A 13 14.43 -28.17 36.34
N ALA A 14 15.46 -27.56 35.75
CA ALA A 14 15.35 -26.25 35.13
C ALA A 14 14.57 -26.37 33.82
N PRO A 15 13.45 -25.65 33.62
CA PRO A 15 12.82 -25.59 32.31
C PRO A 15 13.73 -24.73 31.40
N LEU A 16 14.30 -25.36 30.38
CA LEU A 16 14.86 -24.65 29.23
C LEU A 16 13.71 -23.92 28.52
N LEU A 17 13.49 -22.66 28.88
CA LEU A 17 12.72 -21.73 28.07
C LEU A 17 13.55 -21.47 26.81
N LEU A 18 13.27 -22.24 25.76
CA LEU A 18 13.65 -21.88 24.40
C LEU A 18 12.92 -20.58 24.08
N VAL A 19 13.60 -19.45 24.32
CA VAL A 19 13.23 -18.16 23.76
C VAL A 19 13.51 -18.29 22.27
N GLY A 20 12.54 -18.83 21.53
CA GLY A 20 12.54 -18.75 20.09
C GLY A 20 12.46 -17.27 19.74
N CYS A 21 13.49 -16.74 19.09
CA CYS A 21 13.42 -15.45 18.43
C CYS A 21 12.36 -15.58 17.33
N VAL A 22 11.10 -15.28 17.67
CA VAL A 22 10.12 -14.91 16.67
C VAL A 22 10.64 -13.61 16.11
N ARG A 23 11.21 -13.65 14.90
CA ARG A 23 11.34 -12.44 14.10
C ARG A 23 9.91 -12.05 13.78
N THR A 24 9.37 -11.14 14.58
CA THR A 24 8.20 -10.38 14.15
C THR A 24 8.71 -9.56 12.98
N GLU A 25 8.50 -10.07 11.77
CA GLU A 25 8.54 -9.28 10.55
C GLU A 25 7.49 -8.19 10.78
N LEU A 26 7.89 -7.07 11.38
CA LEU A 26 7.09 -5.86 11.43
C LEU A 26 7.03 -5.40 9.98
N LEU A 27 6.04 -5.90 9.25
CA LEU A 27 5.68 -5.37 7.96
C LEU A 27 5.31 -3.91 8.22
N ASP A 28 6.19 -2.99 7.85
CA ASP A 28 5.89 -1.57 7.92
C ASP A 28 4.86 -1.26 6.83
N SER A 29 3.59 -1.48 7.19
CA SER A 29 2.44 -1.52 6.29
C SER A 29 2.13 -0.17 5.65
N GLU A 30 2.69 0.93 6.19
CA GLU A 30 2.49 2.27 5.66
C GLU A 30 3.34 2.54 4.42
N VAL A 31 4.37 1.72 4.15
CA VAL A 31 5.17 1.84 2.93
C VAL A 31 4.40 1.22 1.76
N VAL A 32 4.06 2.06 0.79
CA VAL A 32 3.33 1.70 -0.45
C VAL A 32 4.20 1.91 -1.70
N ALA A 33 5.51 1.68 -1.59
CA ALA A 33 6.44 1.87 -2.69
C ALA A 33 6.30 0.79 -3.78
N CYS A 34 6.40 1.18 -5.06
CA CYS A 34 6.39 0.24 -6.18
C CYS A 34 7.61 -0.69 -6.19
N ARG A 35 8.73 -0.21 -5.62
CA ARG A 35 9.98 -0.95 -5.43
C ARG A 35 10.59 -0.57 -4.08
N GLU A 36 10.96 -1.56 -3.30
CA GLU A 36 11.59 -1.44 -1.99
C GLU A 36 12.82 -2.36 -1.91
N GLY A 37 13.84 -1.90 -1.17
CA GLY A 37 15.09 -2.62 -0.99
C GLY A 37 15.93 -2.78 -2.27
N ASP A 38 17.04 -3.51 -2.14
CA ASP A 38 18.00 -3.72 -3.23
C ASP A 38 17.44 -4.62 -4.36
N GLU A 39 16.49 -5.50 -4.02
CA GLU A 39 15.83 -6.41 -4.96
C GLU A 39 14.72 -5.72 -5.78
N GLY A 40 14.22 -4.57 -5.31
CA GLY A 40 13.20 -3.79 -5.99
C GLY A 40 11.81 -4.42 -5.98
N ASN A 41 11.49 -5.18 -4.95
CA ASN A 41 10.17 -5.82 -4.77
C ASN A 41 9.10 -4.79 -4.36
N PRO A 42 7.81 -4.99 -4.69
CA PRO A 42 6.74 -4.15 -4.16
C PRO A 42 6.71 -4.19 -2.62
N ALA A 43 6.50 -3.04 -2.00
CA ALA A 43 6.45 -2.92 -0.54
C ALA A 43 5.26 -3.68 0.07
N ASN A 44 5.34 -3.98 1.37
CA ASN A 44 4.31 -4.74 2.08
C ASN A 44 2.93 -4.09 2.04
N GLY A 45 2.85 -2.75 2.06
CA GLY A 45 1.58 -2.04 1.88
C GLY A 45 0.93 -2.38 0.54
N VAL A 46 1.71 -2.51 -0.54
CA VAL A 46 1.22 -2.92 -1.87
C VAL A 46 0.66 -4.34 -1.85
N VAL A 47 1.28 -5.25 -1.08
CA VAL A 47 0.75 -6.62 -0.89
C VAL A 47 -0.63 -6.58 -0.23
N LEU A 48 -0.81 -5.74 0.81
CA LEU A 48 -2.09 -5.59 1.49
C LEU A 48 -3.17 -5.02 0.58
N LEU A 49 -2.87 -3.96 -0.19
CA LEU A 49 -3.79 -3.42 -1.19
C LEU A 49 -4.22 -4.52 -2.19
N ALA A 50 -3.28 -5.37 -2.62
CA ALA A 50 -3.55 -6.46 -3.55
C ALA A 50 -4.45 -7.56 -2.93
N GLN A 51 -4.38 -7.80 -1.63
CA GLN A 51 -5.27 -8.75 -0.95
C GLN A 51 -6.68 -8.22 -0.81
N SER A 52 -6.85 -6.92 -0.60
CA SER A 52 -8.16 -6.29 -0.47
C SER A 52 -9.03 -6.35 -1.73
N VAL A 53 -8.41 -6.32 -2.92
CA VAL A 53 -9.13 -6.42 -4.20
C VAL A 53 -8.53 -7.54 -5.04
N PRO A 54 -8.90 -8.82 -4.79
CA PRO A 54 -8.26 -9.97 -5.43
C PRO A 54 -8.38 -9.98 -6.95
N THR A 55 -9.49 -9.45 -7.47
CA THR A 55 -9.76 -9.39 -8.91
C THR A 55 -8.88 -8.38 -9.67
N ALA A 56 -8.26 -7.42 -8.98
CA ALA A 56 -7.55 -6.32 -9.62
C ALA A 56 -6.27 -6.78 -10.33
N SER A 57 -6.17 -6.59 -11.65
CA SER A 57 -4.97 -6.94 -12.40
C SER A 57 -3.78 -5.99 -12.15
N TRP A 58 -4.03 -4.83 -11.52
CA TRP A 58 -3.04 -3.81 -11.18
C TRP A 58 -3.28 -3.30 -9.76
N VAL A 59 -2.19 -2.94 -9.08
CA VAL A 59 -2.20 -2.47 -7.69
C VAL A 59 -1.50 -1.11 -7.62
N PRO A 60 -2.11 -0.07 -7.03
CA PRO A 60 -1.49 1.25 -6.94
C PRO A 60 -0.31 1.22 -5.95
N CYS A 61 0.68 2.07 -6.22
CA CYS A 61 1.87 2.23 -5.42
C CYS A 61 2.52 3.60 -5.70
N LEU A 62 3.59 3.95 -5.00
CA LEU A 62 4.36 5.17 -5.20
C LEU A 62 5.72 4.83 -5.85
N GLU A 63 6.03 5.45 -6.99
CA GLU A 63 7.36 5.35 -7.62
C GLU A 63 8.37 6.26 -6.91
N VAL A 64 7.91 7.43 -6.46
CA VAL A 64 8.74 8.40 -5.73
C VAL A 64 7.84 9.32 -4.89
N ILE A 65 8.34 9.71 -3.71
CA ILE A 65 7.71 10.71 -2.84
C ILE A 65 8.58 11.99 -2.87
N PRO A 66 8.07 13.12 -3.38
CA PRO A 66 8.78 14.39 -3.36
C PRO A 66 8.94 14.94 -1.95
N LEU A 67 9.87 15.89 -1.82
CA LEU A 67 10.01 16.68 -0.60
C LEU A 67 8.71 17.44 -0.30
N GLY A 68 8.33 17.47 0.98
CA GLY A 68 7.11 18.11 1.46
C GLY A 68 5.86 17.22 1.41
N TRP A 69 6.00 15.99 0.90
CA TRP A 69 4.94 14.98 0.88
C TRP A 69 5.26 13.81 1.80
N ASP A 70 4.22 13.21 2.38
CA ASP A 70 4.36 12.06 3.26
C ASP A 70 3.16 11.12 3.13
N VAL A 71 3.36 9.81 3.35
CA VAL A 71 2.25 8.86 3.43
C VAL A 71 1.62 8.98 4.81
N SER A 72 0.37 9.43 4.87
CA SER A 72 -0.30 9.71 6.14
C SER A 72 -1.13 8.54 6.67
N GLY A 73 -1.22 7.44 5.91
CA GLY A 73 -1.83 6.20 6.35
C GLY A 73 -2.25 5.28 5.21
N LEU A 74 -2.56 4.04 5.58
CA LEU A 74 -3.13 3.01 4.72
C LEU A 74 -4.29 2.32 5.44
N GLU A 75 -5.38 2.10 4.71
CA GLU A 75 -6.51 1.30 5.14
C GLU A 75 -6.80 0.21 4.10
N ALA A 76 -6.97 -1.02 4.56
CA ALA A 76 -7.23 -2.19 3.73
C ALA A 76 -8.36 -3.00 4.38
N THR A 77 -9.40 -3.30 3.59
CA THR A 77 -10.55 -4.12 3.99
C THR A 77 -10.68 -5.31 3.04
N ASP A 78 -11.70 -6.17 3.22
CA ASP A 78 -11.99 -7.26 2.28
C ASP A 78 -12.71 -6.78 1.00
N GLU A 79 -13.03 -5.48 0.90
CA GLU A 79 -13.80 -4.89 -0.20
C GLU A 79 -13.01 -3.84 -1.00
N ASP A 80 -12.19 -3.06 -0.31
CA ASP A 80 -11.45 -1.94 -0.86
C ASP A 80 -10.14 -1.67 -0.10
N ALA A 81 -9.27 -0.91 -0.74
CA ALA A 81 -8.02 -0.49 -0.14
C ALA A 81 -7.69 0.95 -0.51
N ARG A 82 -7.05 1.69 0.40
CA ARG A 82 -6.72 3.09 0.18
C ARG A 82 -5.53 3.55 0.99
N PHE A 83 -4.89 4.59 0.51
CA PHE A 83 -3.85 5.31 1.24
C PHE A 83 -3.88 6.80 0.91
N TRP A 84 -3.31 7.61 1.78
CA TRP A 84 -3.34 9.07 1.67
C TRP A 84 -1.95 9.67 1.67
N LEU A 85 -1.84 10.80 0.99
CA LEU A 85 -0.67 11.64 0.99
C LEU A 85 -1.01 13.00 1.59
N ASP A 86 -0.24 13.39 2.60
CA ASP A 86 -0.22 14.74 3.14
C ASP A 86 0.77 15.60 2.35
N SER A 87 0.48 16.89 2.25
CA SER A 87 1.36 17.89 1.66
C SER A 87 1.54 19.05 2.65
N ASP A 88 2.79 19.46 2.86
CA ASP A 88 3.11 20.64 3.67
C ASP A 88 2.51 21.94 3.11
N ARG A 89 2.24 21.97 1.80
CA ARG A 89 1.67 23.13 1.08
C ARG A 89 0.18 23.00 0.82
N ASP A 90 -0.32 21.79 0.56
CA ASP A 90 -1.70 21.55 0.10
C ASP A 90 -2.60 20.98 1.20
N GLY A 91 -2.01 20.63 2.34
CA GLY A 91 -2.71 20.20 3.54
C GLY A 91 -2.81 18.69 3.68
N ARG A 92 -3.65 18.28 4.64
CA ARG A 92 -3.85 16.86 4.95
C ARG A 92 -4.71 16.17 3.90
N HIS A 93 -4.34 14.93 3.58
CA HIS A 93 -5.00 14.07 2.61
C HIS A 93 -5.23 14.82 1.29
N ALA A 94 -4.21 15.56 0.87
CA ALA A 94 -4.24 16.34 -0.37
C ALA A 94 -4.43 15.41 -1.58
N VAL A 95 -3.95 14.17 -1.47
CA VAL A 95 -4.24 13.09 -2.40
C VAL A 95 -4.72 11.85 -1.64
N GLU A 96 -5.83 11.26 -2.09
CA GLU A 96 -6.28 9.93 -1.68
C GLU A 96 -6.19 8.99 -2.89
N ILE A 97 -5.61 7.82 -2.70
CA ILE A 97 -5.51 6.78 -3.71
C ILE A 97 -6.34 5.60 -3.22
N ARG A 98 -7.31 5.17 -4.04
CA ARG A 98 -8.16 4.03 -3.75
C ARG A 98 -8.03 2.96 -4.81
N LEU A 99 -8.08 1.70 -4.38
CA LEU A 99 -8.25 0.52 -5.20
C LEU A 99 -9.61 -0.09 -4.87
N ASP A 100 -10.46 -0.22 -5.88
CA ASP A 100 -11.80 -0.80 -5.74
C ASP A 100 -11.99 -1.85 -6.87
N GLU A 101 -12.90 -2.82 -6.71
CA GLU A 101 -13.24 -3.77 -7.80
C GLU A 101 -13.80 -3.01 -9.03
N ARG A 102 -14.55 -1.92 -8.79
CA ARG A 102 -15.19 -1.11 -9.82
C ARG A 102 -15.31 0.35 -9.37
N CYS A 103 -15.22 1.25 -10.34
CA CYS A 103 -15.37 2.70 -10.12
C CYS A 103 -16.62 3.19 -10.82
N ASP A 104 -17.38 4.06 -10.17
CA ASP A 104 -18.37 4.88 -10.84
C ASP A 104 -17.67 6.03 -11.58
N THR A 105 -17.70 5.98 -12.91
CA THR A 105 -17.13 7.02 -13.78
C THR A 105 -18.21 7.96 -14.33
N SER A 106 -19.42 7.92 -13.75
CA SER A 106 -20.51 8.80 -14.15
C SER A 106 -20.12 10.28 -14.00
N GLY A 107 -20.33 11.05 -15.07
CA GLY A 107 -19.92 12.46 -15.12
C GLY A 107 -18.41 12.69 -15.29
N ALA A 108 -17.60 11.64 -15.47
CA ALA A 108 -16.20 11.76 -15.86
C ALA A 108 -16.06 11.81 -17.39
N THR A 109 -15.02 12.48 -17.86
CA THR A 109 -14.65 12.53 -19.28
C THR A 109 -13.53 11.53 -19.54
N ARG A 110 -13.64 10.73 -20.60
CA ARG A 110 -12.57 9.82 -21.03
C ARG A 110 -11.43 10.61 -21.65
N ILE A 111 -10.22 10.41 -21.15
CA ILE A 111 -8.99 11.06 -21.63
C ILE A 111 -8.05 9.96 -22.14
N PRO A 112 -7.19 10.22 -23.15
CA PRO A 112 -6.14 9.28 -23.50
C PRO A 112 -5.32 8.86 -22.26
N SER A 113 -5.19 7.55 -22.07
CA SER A 113 -4.41 6.99 -20.97
C SER A 113 -2.93 7.02 -21.31
N ASP A 114 -2.13 7.36 -20.31
CA ASP A 114 -0.68 7.27 -20.27
C ASP A 114 -0.19 5.93 -19.67
N ARG A 115 -1.12 5.03 -19.34
CA ARG A 115 -0.83 3.72 -18.75
C ARG A 115 -1.34 2.60 -19.63
N ASP A 116 -0.45 1.66 -19.94
CA ASP A 116 -0.77 0.48 -20.72
C ASP A 116 -1.82 -0.38 -20.01
N GLY A 117 -2.83 -0.83 -20.76
CA GLY A 117 -3.90 -1.67 -20.25
C GLY A 117 -4.92 -0.99 -19.35
N MET A 118 -4.85 0.34 -19.17
CA MET A 118 -5.78 1.12 -18.34
C MET A 118 -6.51 2.18 -19.16
N GLN A 119 -7.78 2.40 -18.86
CA GLN A 119 -8.57 3.50 -19.42
C GLN A 119 -8.63 4.65 -18.42
N ARG A 120 -8.28 5.86 -18.86
CA ARG A 120 -8.28 7.04 -18.00
C ARG A 120 -9.57 7.85 -18.13
N TRP A 121 -10.16 8.19 -17.00
CA TRP A 121 -11.29 9.10 -16.89
C TRP A 121 -10.98 10.19 -15.88
N GLU A 122 -11.46 11.40 -16.12
CA GLU A 122 -11.24 12.52 -15.21
C GLU A 122 -12.55 13.27 -14.95
N GLN A 123 -12.77 13.62 -13.70
CA GLN A 123 -13.91 14.41 -13.25
C GLN A 123 -13.41 15.53 -12.34
N VAL A 124 -13.79 16.77 -12.65
CA VAL A 124 -13.52 17.93 -11.78
C VAL A 124 -14.85 18.37 -11.18
N THR A 125 -14.94 18.38 -9.86
CA THR A 125 -16.16 18.76 -9.13
C THR A 125 -16.11 20.18 -8.59
N SER A 126 -14.91 20.69 -8.31
CA SER A 126 -14.71 22.08 -7.91
C SER A 126 -13.36 22.61 -8.36
N VAL A 127 -13.31 23.91 -8.65
CA VAL A 127 -12.07 24.66 -8.89
C VAL A 127 -11.91 25.84 -7.93
N THR A 128 -12.93 26.21 -7.15
CA THR A 128 -12.85 27.32 -6.19
C THR A 128 -13.79 27.00 -5.03
N PRO A 129 -13.39 27.19 -3.76
CA PRO A 129 -12.12 27.77 -3.29
C PRO A 129 -10.90 26.85 -3.42
N GLU A 130 -11.11 25.54 -3.47
CA GLU A 130 -10.08 24.51 -3.66
C GLU A 130 -10.32 23.73 -4.95
N TYR A 131 -9.27 23.11 -5.48
CA TYR A 131 -9.41 22.16 -6.58
C TYR A 131 -9.82 20.80 -6.03
N VAL A 132 -10.95 20.28 -6.51
CA VAL A 132 -11.41 18.93 -6.23
C VAL A 132 -11.66 18.21 -7.55
N GLY A 133 -10.93 17.12 -7.75
CA GLY A 133 -11.08 16.29 -8.93
C GLY A 133 -10.67 14.86 -8.67
N THR A 134 -11.21 13.93 -9.46
CA THR A 134 -10.86 12.52 -9.41
C THR A 134 -10.37 12.07 -10.76
N ARG A 135 -9.24 11.38 -10.77
CA ARG A 135 -8.77 10.62 -11.93
C ARG A 135 -9.00 9.14 -11.68
N PHE A 136 -9.64 8.47 -12.62
CA PHE A 136 -9.87 7.04 -12.58
C PHE A 136 -8.99 6.34 -13.61
N TYR A 137 -8.38 5.23 -13.22
CA TYR A 137 -7.77 4.25 -14.11
C TYR A 137 -8.57 2.95 -14.01
N VAL A 138 -9.31 2.61 -15.06
CA VAL A 138 -10.14 1.40 -15.12
C VAL A 138 -9.42 0.31 -15.91
N PHE A 139 -9.32 -0.88 -15.35
CA PHE A 139 -8.61 -2.03 -15.93
C PHE A 139 -9.33 -3.34 -15.61
N ALA A 140 -8.73 -4.48 -15.99
CA ALA A 140 -9.34 -5.78 -15.76
C ALA A 140 -9.48 -6.07 -14.26
N GLY A 141 -10.73 -6.29 -13.83
CA GLY A 141 -11.07 -6.70 -12.46
C GLY A 141 -10.84 -5.66 -11.37
N GLY A 142 -10.57 -4.40 -11.72
CA GLY A 142 -10.34 -3.35 -10.74
C GLY A 142 -10.29 -1.95 -11.34
N CYS A 143 -10.19 -0.97 -10.46
CA CYS A 143 -9.88 0.39 -10.83
C CYS A 143 -9.12 1.12 -9.72
N ILE A 144 -8.34 2.12 -10.12
CA ILE A 144 -7.67 3.05 -9.21
C ILE A 144 -8.38 4.40 -9.30
N SER A 145 -8.81 4.95 -8.17
CA SER A 145 -9.27 6.33 -8.05
C SER A 145 -8.20 7.17 -7.37
N VAL A 146 -7.78 8.26 -8.01
CA VAL A 146 -6.88 9.26 -7.44
C VAL A 146 -7.68 10.53 -7.23
N LEU A 147 -8.05 10.80 -5.98
CA LEU A 147 -8.79 11.97 -5.57
C LEU A 147 -7.81 13.07 -5.16
N PHE A 148 -8.00 14.25 -5.75
CA PHE A 148 -7.24 15.46 -5.45
C PHE A 148 -8.08 16.41 -4.62
N ARG A 149 -7.54 16.87 -3.50
CA ARG A 149 -8.06 18.00 -2.73
C ARG A 149 -6.92 18.97 -2.48
N VAL A 150 -6.72 19.87 -3.44
CA VAL A 150 -5.56 20.76 -3.47
C VAL A 150 -6.02 22.19 -3.16
N ALA A 151 -5.56 22.70 -2.02
CA ALA A 151 -5.77 24.09 -1.62
C ALA A 151 -4.68 25.02 -2.19
N GLY A 152 -4.86 26.33 -2.05
CA GLY A 152 -3.84 27.31 -2.41
C GLY A 152 -3.88 27.82 -3.86
N GLU A 153 -2.99 28.78 -4.14
CA GLU A 153 -2.93 29.51 -5.41
C GLU A 153 -2.17 28.73 -6.51
N ASN A 154 -1.20 27.88 -6.14
CA ASN A 154 -0.39 27.11 -7.09
C ASN A 154 -0.80 25.63 -7.13
N ARG A 155 -1.72 25.29 -8.03
CA ARG A 155 -2.31 23.94 -8.12
C ARG A 155 -1.62 23.04 -9.16
N ALA A 156 -0.75 23.60 -9.98
CA ALA A 156 -0.10 22.87 -11.08
C ALA A 156 0.93 21.86 -10.56
N GLU A 157 1.71 22.23 -9.54
CA GLU A 157 2.75 21.38 -8.96
C GLU A 157 2.18 20.12 -8.28
N PRO A 158 1.18 20.21 -7.37
CA PRO A 158 0.56 19.03 -6.73
C PRO A 158 -0.10 18.08 -7.73
N LEU A 159 -0.77 18.64 -8.76
CA LEU A 159 -1.35 17.83 -9.85
C LEU A 159 -0.28 17.18 -10.72
N GLY A 160 0.86 17.85 -10.91
CA GLY A 160 2.03 17.32 -11.58
C GLY A 160 2.62 16.12 -10.83
N PHE A 161 2.79 16.24 -9.50
CA PHE A 161 3.23 15.15 -8.64
C PHE A 161 2.28 13.95 -8.74
N ALA A 162 1.00 14.17 -8.50
CA ALA A 162 -0.02 13.14 -8.58
C ALA A 162 0.00 12.35 -9.90
N THR A 163 0.40 13.00 -10.99
CA THR A 163 0.46 12.37 -12.30
C THR A 163 1.73 11.51 -12.46
N GLN A 164 2.85 11.90 -11.85
CA GLN A 164 4.17 11.29 -12.07
C GLN A 164 4.66 10.36 -10.95
N GLY A 165 4.31 10.66 -9.70
CA GLY A 165 4.80 9.92 -8.52
C GLY A 165 3.97 8.68 -8.18
N ILE A 166 2.70 8.66 -8.59
CA ILE A 166 1.82 7.51 -8.39
C ILE A 166 2.13 6.49 -9.49
N GLY A 167 2.50 5.27 -9.12
CA GLY A 167 2.73 4.15 -10.02
C GLY A 167 1.58 3.15 -9.98
N ALA A 168 1.78 2.02 -10.65
CA ALA A 168 0.97 0.83 -10.49
C ALA A 168 1.80 -0.39 -10.90
N VAL A 169 1.72 -1.46 -10.12
CA VAL A 169 2.40 -2.72 -10.43
C VAL A 169 1.39 -3.78 -10.86
N PRO A 170 1.74 -4.68 -11.81
CA PRO A 170 0.87 -5.81 -12.14
C PRO A 170 0.69 -6.72 -10.92
N ARG A 171 -0.52 -7.25 -10.71
CA ARG A 171 -0.80 -8.22 -9.63
C ARG A 171 0.15 -9.41 -9.68
N ASP A 172 0.49 -9.88 -10.87
CA ASP A 172 1.38 -11.03 -11.06
C ASP A 172 2.81 -10.73 -10.56
N ALA A 173 3.26 -9.48 -10.64
CA ALA A 173 4.54 -9.07 -10.07
C ALA A 173 4.50 -9.09 -8.53
N VAL A 174 3.39 -8.62 -7.94
CA VAL A 174 3.18 -8.72 -6.48
C VAL A 174 3.15 -10.18 -6.04
N ARG A 175 2.43 -11.05 -6.77
CA ARG A 175 2.38 -12.50 -6.48
C ARG A 175 3.77 -13.14 -6.54
N ALA A 176 4.57 -12.81 -7.56
CA ALA A 176 5.93 -13.30 -7.69
C ALA A 176 6.80 -12.85 -6.50
N ALA A 177 6.73 -11.58 -6.12
CA ALA A 177 7.47 -11.04 -5.00
C ALA A 177 7.07 -11.68 -3.66
N VAL A 178 5.79 -11.96 -3.43
CA VAL A 178 5.33 -12.66 -2.21
C VAL A 178 5.91 -14.08 -2.16
N ARG A 179 5.86 -14.82 -3.27
CA ARG A 179 6.43 -16.16 -3.35
C ARG A 179 7.94 -16.14 -3.10
N GLU A 180 8.66 -15.20 -3.71
CA GLU A 180 10.11 -15.09 -3.59
C GLU A 180 10.53 -14.74 -2.15
N GLN A 181 9.99 -13.66 -1.59
CA GLN A 181 10.33 -13.18 -0.24
C GLN A 181 9.96 -14.18 0.85
N THR A 182 8.99 -15.05 0.60
CA THR A 182 8.54 -16.04 1.58
C THR A 182 9.08 -17.44 1.32
N GLU A 183 9.95 -17.61 0.31
CA GLU A 183 10.46 -18.92 -0.15
C GLU A 183 9.32 -19.90 -0.48
N GLY A 184 8.22 -19.39 -1.04
CA GLY A 184 7.03 -20.15 -1.42
C GLY A 184 6.13 -20.55 -0.24
N ARG A 185 6.35 -20.01 0.96
CA ARG A 185 5.48 -20.30 2.12
C ARG A 185 4.14 -19.58 2.04
N LEU A 186 4.09 -18.41 1.39
CA LEU A 186 2.88 -17.63 1.20
C LEU A 186 2.57 -17.46 -0.29
N GLU A 187 1.28 -17.27 -0.56
CA GLU A 187 0.71 -17.03 -1.87
C GLU A 187 -0.21 -15.83 -1.77
N LEU A 188 -0.19 -14.98 -2.81
CA LEU A 188 -1.17 -13.91 -2.94
C LEU A 188 -2.50 -14.54 -3.37
N ASP A 189 -3.58 -14.28 -2.61
CA ASP A 189 -4.93 -14.76 -2.95
C ASP A 189 -5.27 -14.52 -4.44
N PRO A 190 -5.98 -15.46 -5.09
CA PRO A 190 -6.23 -15.45 -6.53
C PRO A 190 -6.93 -14.17 -7.00
#